data_AF-A0A0Q9N7S8-F1
#
_entry.id   AF-A0A0Q9N7S8-F1
#
_cell.length_a   1.000
_cell.length_b   1.000
_cell.length_c   1.000
_cell.angle_alpha   90.00
_cell.angle_beta   90.00
_cell.angle_gamma   90.00
#
_symmetry.space_group_name_H-M   'P 1'
#
loop_
_entity.id
_entity.type
_entity.pdbx_description
1 polymer ?
#
loop_
_entity_poly.entity_id
_entity_poly.type
_entity_poly.pdbx_seq_one_letter_code
_entity_poly.pdbx_strand_id
1 'polypeptide(L)'
;MGHSNREYVGRALDTLAASLGSYIESVLVPLAPGVAWPKILEHKDANAGRTANNYSAQDLSVQLRTMTEALGSLGYPFNLAHDARSYTSELRQTRNLWAHNEDFDDADTYRALDTAGRLAKHLELTGAAQELRSLLDEFKTRGEVVLVPEAPEANVGSEVGQPIGEPDAENHKLLQHAVSVEITAAESLSYAMVHNGFKFVRQIKINNPGVEIRGAVVRIEVHSSAGKISEDFQQYVDLAAGQAMVLDDVDVHVSATTMYELNDKQPGRVLVTIESAAAGAEAAEIGKAEASLQLLPAQLWIAGKGLVSYEFLAAFVQPHHPAVAQLVSEAADALGKATGRSSLDGYTEGAERVDEIVFALAQAASQRNIRYSMPPASWGLQGQQVRTPAQVLEGRLGTCLDTTVVMAAALEFCGIAPLLWIVDGHAFLGYWREEMTLPTAASEDALELVSLVQRGFIGLVETTILTGSHPITPALLRSSPEADYIETGQDKIQAVTDVRRARLDGIYPLPARTTNETGHS
;
A
#
# COMPACT_ATOMS: atom_id res chain seq x y z
N MET A 1 -4.12 -38.67 -13.92
CA MET A 1 -5.27 -38.33 -13.06
C MET A 1 -4.75 -37.25 -12.14
N GLY A 2 -5.21 -36.02 -12.30
CA GLY A 2 -4.72 -34.89 -11.51
C GLY A 2 -5.23 -34.98 -10.07
N HIS A 3 -4.41 -34.53 -9.13
CA HIS A 3 -4.82 -34.41 -7.73
C HIS A 3 -5.94 -33.39 -7.57
N SER A 4 -6.91 -33.67 -6.69
CA SER A 4 -7.92 -32.69 -6.32
C SER A 4 -7.28 -31.56 -5.48
N ASN A 5 -7.92 -30.38 -5.45
CA ASN A 5 -7.49 -29.24 -4.65
C ASN A 5 -7.21 -29.60 -3.19
N ARG A 6 -8.14 -30.35 -2.60
CA ARG A 6 -8.05 -30.86 -1.24
C ARG A 6 -6.87 -31.83 -1.03
N GLU A 7 -6.52 -32.64 -2.04
CA GLU A 7 -5.35 -33.53 -1.99
C GLU A 7 -4.03 -32.75 -2.02
N TYR A 8 -3.95 -31.67 -2.81
CA TYR A 8 -2.80 -30.76 -2.81
C TYR A 8 -2.62 -30.09 -1.45
N VAL A 9 -3.71 -29.55 -0.87
CA VAL A 9 -3.67 -28.95 0.46
C VAL A 9 -3.26 -29.98 1.51
N GLY A 10 -3.83 -31.19 1.47
CA GLY A 10 -3.47 -32.27 2.40
C GLY A 10 -1.97 -32.61 2.37
N ARG A 11 -1.40 -32.77 1.17
CA ARG A 11 0.04 -33.01 1.00
C ARG A 11 0.89 -31.87 1.56
N ALA A 12 0.50 -30.62 1.33
CA ALA A 12 1.24 -29.48 1.86
C ALA A 12 1.25 -29.47 3.41
N LEU A 13 0.12 -29.78 4.03
CA LEU A 13 -0.01 -29.88 5.48
C LEU A 13 0.81 -31.05 6.05
N ASP A 14 0.79 -32.20 5.39
CA ASP A 14 1.57 -33.38 5.79
C ASP A 14 3.08 -33.13 5.69
N THR A 15 3.55 -32.50 4.61
CA THR A 15 4.97 -32.13 4.44
C THR A 15 5.44 -31.19 5.55
N LEU A 16 4.62 -30.22 5.96
CA LEU A 16 4.92 -29.37 7.11
C LEU A 16 4.92 -30.15 8.43
N ALA A 17 3.89 -30.97 8.67
CA ALA A 17 3.74 -31.72 9.91
C ALA A 17 4.94 -32.65 10.17
N ALA A 18 5.49 -33.25 9.11
CA ALA A 18 6.66 -34.11 9.19
C ALA A 18 7.94 -33.38 9.63
N SER A 19 8.04 -32.08 9.33
CA SER A 19 9.28 -31.29 9.55
C SER A 19 9.22 -30.42 10.80
N LEU A 20 8.05 -29.89 11.15
CA LEU A 20 7.89 -28.97 12.28
C LEU A 20 8.17 -29.60 13.65
N GLY A 21 7.92 -30.90 13.81
CA GLY A 21 8.19 -31.61 15.07
C GLY A 21 9.66 -31.51 15.50
N SER A 22 10.58 -31.72 14.55
CA SER A 22 12.03 -31.65 14.81
C SER A 22 12.48 -30.22 15.14
N TYR A 23 11.89 -29.22 14.48
CA TYR A 23 12.14 -27.81 14.77
C TYR A 23 11.66 -27.44 16.18
N ILE A 24 10.44 -27.84 16.55
CA ILE A 24 9.87 -27.60 17.88
C ILE A 24 10.72 -28.24 18.98
N GLU A 25 11.18 -29.46 18.76
CA GLU A 25 12.09 -30.15 19.68
C GLU A 25 13.41 -29.40 19.85
N SER A 26 14.01 -28.89 18.77
CA SER A 26 15.26 -28.15 18.83
C SER A 26 15.20 -26.91 19.72
N VAL A 27 14.02 -26.27 19.81
CA VAL A 27 13.78 -25.07 20.61
C VAL A 27 13.40 -25.41 22.06
N LEU A 28 12.56 -26.43 22.27
CA LEU A 28 11.99 -26.72 23.59
C LEU A 28 12.84 -27.66 24.44
N VAL A 29 13.60 -28.58 23.85
CA VAL A 29 14.46 -29.51 24.63
C VAL A 29 15.48 -28.77 25.50
N PRO A 30 16.16 -27.70 25.05
CA PRO A 30 17.04 -26.91 25.90
C PRO A 30 16.32 -26.20 27.06
N LEU A 31 15.05 -25.85 26.89
CA LEU A 31 14.26 -25.08 27.86
C LEU A 31 13.53 -25.97 28.88
N ALA A 32 13.20 -27.20 28.50
CA ALA A 32 12.51 -28.17 29.34
C ALA A 32 13.09 -29.59 29.16
N PRO A 33 14.34 -29.83 29.61
CA PRO A 33 15.02 -31.10 29.39
C PRO A 33 14.29 -32.27 30.05
N GLY A 34 14.13 -33.37 29.31
CA GLY A 34 13.46 -34.60 29.78
C GLY A 34 11.92 -34.55 29.75
N VAL A 35 11.31 -33.45 29.32
CA VAL A 35 9.86 -33.33 29.12
C VAL A 35 9.54 -33.44 27.64
N ALA A 36 8.68 -34.39 27.26
CA ALA A 36 8.15 -34.45 25.90
C ALA A 36 7.32 -33.17 25.63
N TRP A 37 7.69 -32.39 24.62
CA TRP A 37 7.10 -31.07 24.39
C TRP A 37 5.56 -31.03 24.25
N PRO A 38 4.85 -32.05 23.74
CA PRO A 38 3.38 -32.02 23.72
C PRO A 38 2.79 -31.98 25.14
N LYS A 39 3.50 -32.54 26.14
CA LYS A 39 3.12 -32.48 27.56
C LYS A 39 3.16 -31.07 28.12
N ILE A 40 3.96 -30.16 27.55
CA ILE A 40 4.01 -28.75 27.96
C ILE A 40 2.69 -28.07 27.61
N LEU A 41 2.20 -28.28 26.39
CA LEU A 41 0.91 -27.73 25.94
C LEU A 41 -0.27 -28.41 26.66
N GLU A 42 -0.21 -29.73 26.87
CA GLU A 42 -1.21 -30.46 27.65
C GLU A 42 -1.31 -29.94 29.09
N HIS A 43 -0.18 -29.77 29.78
CA HIS A 43 -0.18 -29.25 31.15
C HIS A 43 -0.70 -27.81 31.22
N LYS A 44 -0.33 -26.97 30.24
CA LYS A 44 -0.88 -25.61 30.10
C LYS A 44 -2.40 -25.63 29.94
N ASP A 45 -2.91 -26.43 29.00
CA ASP A 45 -4.34 -26.53 28.74
C ASP A 45 -5.11 -27.11 29.95
N ALA A 46 -4.52 -28.08 30.66
CA ALA A 46 -5.08 -28.63 31.90
C ALA A 46 -5.17 -27.58 33.03
N ASN A 47 -4.13 -26.76 33.22
CA ASN A 47 -4.14 -25.66 34.19
C ASN A 47 -5.18 -24.57 33.83
N ALA A 48 -5.52 -24.44 32.55
CA ALA A 48 -6.58 -23.56 32.06
C ALA A 48 -7.99 -24.21 32.12
N GLY A 49 -8.13 -25.39 32.73
CA GLY A 49 -9.41 -26.09 32.88
C GLY A 49 -9.97 -26.69 31.59
N ARG A 50 -9.15 -26.87 30.55
CA ARG A 50 -9.58 -27.48 29.27
C ARG A 50 -9.60 -29.01 29.38
N THR A 51 -10.56 -29.64 28.72
CA THR A 51 -10.66 -31.11 28.63
C THR A 51 -9.49 -31.70 27.83
N ALA A 52 -9.05 -32.89 28.22
CA ALA A 52 -7.90 -33.56 27.60
C ALA A 52 -8.17 -33.87 26.12
N ASN A 53 -7.49 -33.14 25.23
CA ASN A 53 -7.38 -33.46 23.81
C ASN A 53 -6.23 -34.46 23.56
N ASN A 54 -6.20 -35.10 22.40
CA ASN A 54 -5.09 -35.96 22.01
C ASN A 54 -3.90 -35.10 21.55
N TYR A 55 -2.89 -34.92 22.41
CA TYR A 55 -1.68 -34.14 22.10
C TYR A 55 -0.61 -35.02 21.45
N SER A 56 -0.57 -35.05 20.12
CA SER A 56 0.44 -35.79 19.35
C SER A 56 1.53 -34.85 18.82
N ALA A 57 2.78 -35.30 18.86
CA ALA A 57 3.91 -34.58 18.27
C ALA A 57 3.85 -34.48 16.73
N GLN A 58 3.04 -35.35 16.09
CA GLN A 58 2.82 -35.34 14.64
C GLN A 58 1.57 -34.56 14.24
N ASP A 59 0.77 -34.07 15.19
CA ASP A 59 -0.41 -33.27 14.86
C ASP A 59 -0.01 -31.82 14.57
N LEU A 60 -0.18 -31.41 13.32
CA LEU A 60 0.10 -30.05 12.87
C LEU A 60 -0.62 -28.99 13.71
N SER A 61 -1.85 -29.24 14.18
CA SER A 61 -2.55 -28.26 15.05
C SER A 61 -1.84 -28.08 16.38
N VAL A 62 -1.35 -29.18 16.97
CA VAL A 62 -0.57 -29.15 18.21
C VAL A 62 0.77 -28.45 17.99
N GLN A 63 1.43 -28.70 16.86
CA GLN A 63 2.68 -28.05 16.47
C GLN A 63 2.50 -26.53 16.29
N LEU A 64 1.55 -26.10 15.46
CA LEU A 64 1.30 -24.67 15.18
C LEU A 64 0.86 -23.90 16.43
N ARG A 65 0.05 -24.51 17.31
CA ARG A 65 -0.32 -23.92 18.62
C ARG A 65 0.89 -23.75 19.53
N THR A 66 1.76 -24.76 19.60
CA THR A 66 2.97 -24.72 20.43
C THR A 66 3.90 -23.57 20.03
N MET A 67 3.95 -23.25 18.73
CA MET A 67 4.78 -22.19 18.19
C MET A 67 4.23 -20.77 18.37
N THR A 68 2.92 -20.63 18.61
CA THR A 68 2.23 -19.32 18.60
C THR A 68 1.68 -18.91 19.97
N GLU A 69 1.44 -19.85 20.87
CA GLU A 69 0.86 -19.55 22.17
C GLU A 69 1.92 -19.40 23.28
N ALA A 70 1.60 -18.66 24.34
CA ALA A 70 2.41 -18.64 25.56
C ALA A 70 2.39 -20.03 26.25
N LEU A 71 3.56 -20.59 26.57
CA LEU A 71 3.73 -21.91 27.18
C LEU A 71 3.95 -21.80 28.70
N GLY A 72 2.95 -21.28 29.42
CA GLY A 72 3.00 -21.14 30.87
C GLY A 72 4.17 -20.25 31.33
N SER A 73 5.01 -20.76 32.24
CA SER A 73 6.21 -20.06 32.73
C SER A 73 7.32 -19.90 31.68
N LEU A 74 7.27 -20.62 30.55
CA LEU A 74 8.24 -20.50 29.47
C LEU A 74 7.97 -19.31 28.52
N GLY A 75 6.85 -18.60 28.68
CA GLY A 75 6.52 -17.46 27.83
C GLY A 75 6.35 -17.84 26.36
N TYR A 76 6.99 -17.10 25.45
CA TYR A 76 6.94 -17.32 23.99
C TYR A 76 8.30 -17.82 23.46
N PRO A 77 8.63 -19.11 23.62
CA PRO A 77 9.98 -19.61 23.34
C PRO A 77 10.39 -19.55 21.87
N PHE A 78 9.42 -19.53 20.95
CA PHE A 78 9.68 -19.49 19.51
C PHE A 78 9.89 -18.08 18.95
N ASN A 79 9.48 -17.04 19.71
CA ASN A 79 9.56 -15.61 19.37
C ASN A 79 9.53 -15.30 17.85
N LEU A 80 8.55 -15.87 17.16
CA LEU A 80 8.49 -15.85 15.70
C LEU A 80 8.44 -14.40 15.18
N ALA A 81 9.13 -14.14 14.06
CA ALA A 81 8.95 -12.88 13.33
C ALA A 81 7.48 -12.70 12.92
N HIS A 82 7.08 -11.47 12.64
CA HIS A 82 5.68 -11.14 12.31
C HIS A 82 5.13 -12.02 11.18
N ASP A 83 5.87 -12.15 10.07
CA ASP A 83 5.46 -12.94 8.91
C ASP A 83 5.25 -14.43 9.24
N ALA A 84 6.14 -15.05 10.03
CA ALA A 84 6.00 -16.44 10.44
C ALA A 84 4.78 -16.68 11.35
N ARG A 85 4.41 -15.70 12.19
CA ARG A 85 3.17 -15.77 12.99
C ARG A 85 1.93 -15.70 12.11
N SER A 86 1.95 -14.83 11.10
CA SER A 86 0.86 -14.71 10.12
C SER A 86 0.68 -16.01 9.33
N TYR A 87 1.76 -16.59 8.80
CA TYR A 87 1.71 -17.87 8.09
C TYR A 87 1.24 -19.03 8.98
N THR A 88 1.69 -19.06 10.23
CA THR A 88 1.26 -20.11 11.18
C THR A 88 -0.23 -20.01 11.50
N SER A 89 -0.75 -18.79 11.63
CA SER A 89 -2.19 -18.54 11.87
C SER A 89 -3.03 -18.97 10.67
N GLU A 90 -2.60 -18.59 9.48
CA GLU A 90 -3.26 -18.97 8.22
C GLU A 90 -3.25 -20.50 8.02
N LEU A 91 -2.12 -21.18 8.24
CA LEU A 91 -2.05 -22.65 8.13
C LEU A 91 -2.88 -23.37 9.19
N ARG A 92 -3.10 -22.76 10.36
CA ARG A 92 -4.02 -23.30 11.37
C ARG A 92 -5.46 -23.28 10.86
N GLN A 93 -5.85 -22.21 10.16
CA GLN A 93 -7.16 -22.11 9.49
C GLN A 93 -7.27 -23.11 8.34
N THR A 94 -6.29 -23.15 7.43
CA THR A 94 -6.23 -24.11 6.32
C THR A 94 -6.35 -25.56 6.80
N ARG A 95 -5.60 -25.93 7.85
CA ARG A 95 -5.68 -27.27 8.45
C ARG A 95 -7.05 -27.56 9.02
N ASN A 96 -7.68 -26.59 9.70
CA ASN A 96 -9.02 -26.77 10.25
C ASN A 96 -10.06 -27.00 9.16
N LEU A 97 -10.08 -26.16 8.11
CA LEU A 97 -10.95 -26.34 6.94
C LEU A 97 -10.71 -27.71 6.29
N TRP A 98 -9.44 -28.09 6.13
CA TRP A 98 -9.08 -29.40 5.63
C TRP A 98 -9.62 -30.52 6.53
N ALA A 99 -9.46 -30.45 7.85
CA ALA A 99 -9.97 -31.46 8.78
C ALA A 99 -11.51 -31.58 8.80
N HIS A 100 -12.24 -30.52 8.41
CA HIS A 100 -13.71 -30.48 8.38
C HIS A 100 -14.33 -30.94 7.05
N ASN A 101 -13.54 -31.44 6.10
CA ASN A 101 -14.01 -31.82 4.76
C ASN A 101 -14.57 -30.66 3.93
N GLU A 102 -14.10 -29.43 4.19
CA GLU A 102 -14.45 -28.27 3.36
C GLU A 102 -13.85 -28.39 1.95
N ASP A 103 -14.53 -27.77 0.99
CA ASP A 103 -14.10 -27.63 -0.39
C ASP A 103 -13.02 -26.53 -0.50
N PHE A 104 -12.04 -26.76 -1.38
CA PHE A 104 -10.98 -25.78 -1.67
C PHE A 104 -11.06 -25.44 -3.15
N ASP A 105 -11.15 -24.15 -3.49
CA ASP A 105 -11.01 -23.71 -4.87
C ASP A 105 -9.53 -23.58 -5.28
N ASP A 106 -9.26 -23.14 -6.50
CA ASP A 106 -7.90 -23.07 -7.03
C ASP A 106 -7.07 -21.95 -6.36
N ALA A 107 -7.72 -20.87 -5.92
CA ALA A 107 -7.09 -19.78 -5.20
C ALA A 107 -6.76 -20.18 -3.76
N ASP A 108 -7.68 -20.86 -3.07
CA ASP A 108 -7.48 -21.39 -1.72
C ASP A 108 -6.35 -22.42 -1.71
N THR A 109 -6.30 -23.29 -2.72
CA THR A 109 -5.25 -24.30 -2.88
C THR A 109 -3.90 -23.65 -3.11
N TYR A 110 -3.82 -22.70 -4.05
CA TYR A 110 -2.60 -21.93 -4.29
C TYR A 110 -2.08 -21.28 -3.00
N ARG A 111 -2.98 -20.59 -2.28
CA ARG A 111 -2.67 -19.86 -1.07
C ARG A 111 -2.17 -20.78 0.04
N ALA A 112 -2.85 -21.91 0.27
CA ALA A 112 -2.42 -22.93 1.24
C ALA A 112 -0.99 -23.43 0.95
N LEU A 113 -0.68 -23.73 -0.32
CA LEU A 113 0.63 -24.24 -0.73
C LEU A 113 1.72 -23.17 -0.63
N ASP A 114 1.44 -21.94 -1.05
CA ASP A 114 2.38 -20.81 -0.96
C ASP A 114 2.68 -20.46 0.51
N THR A 115 1.65 -20.35 1.35
CA THR A 115 1.79 -20.06 2.78
C THR A 115 2.58 -21.18 3.50
N ALA A 116 2.33 -22.44 3.15
CA ALA A 116 3.12 -23.56 3.67
C ALA A 116 4.60 -23.43 3.27
N GLY A 117 4.88 -23.16 1.99
CA GLY A 117 6.24 -23.00 1.48
C GLY A 117 6.97 -21.82 2.12
N ARG A 118 6.29 -20.70 2.35
CA ARG A 118 6.84 -19.50 3.01
C ARG A 118 7.16 -19.76 4.47
N LEU A 119 6.28 -20.44 5.21
CA LEU A 119 6.57 -20.81 6.60
C LEU A 119 7.79 -21.74 6.65
N ALA A 120 7.83 -22.78 5.81
CA ALA A 120 8.97 -23.70 5.76
C ALA A 120 10.29 -22.98 5.44
N LYS A 121 10.26 -22.02 4.50
CA LYS A 121 11.43 -21.20 4.18
C LYS A 121 11.86 -20.31 5.34
N HIS A 122 10.92 -19.67 6.03
CA HIS A 122 11.22 -18.77 7.14
C HIS A 122 11.80 -19.51 8.35
N LEU A 123 11.40 -20.77 8.57
CA LEU A 123 11.92 -21.64 9.62
C LEU A 123 13.15 -22.45 9.18
N GLU A 124 13.72 -22.13 8.01
CA GLU A 124 14.90 -22.80 7.44
C GLU A 124 14.73 -24.33 7.22
N LEU A 125 13.49 -24.81 7.07
CA LEU A 125 13.15 -26.21 6.80
C LEU A 125 13.41 -26.55 5.33
N THR A 126 14.68 -26.62 4.95
CA THR A 126 15.12 -26.60 3.53
C THR A 126 14.49 -27.72 2.70
N GLY A 127 14.37 -28.94 3.26
CA GLY A 127 13.72 -30.07 2.59
C GLY A 127 12.24 -29.85 2.33
N ALA A 128 11.49 -29.45 3.37
CA ALA A 128 10.06 -29.14 3.26
C ALA A 128 9.80 -27.96 2.31
N ALA A 129 10.62 -26.91 2.38
CA ALA A 129 10.49 -25.75 1.50
C ALA A 129 10.67 -26.11 0.02
N GLN A 130 11.58 -27.04 -0.30
CA GLN A 130 11.77 -27.52 -1.66
C GLN A 130 10.58 -28.37 -2.12
N GLU A 131 10.11 -29.29 -1.29
CA GLU A 131 8.97 -30.17 -1.60
C GLU A 131 7.67 -29.38 -1.81
N LEU A 132 7.41 -28.40 -0.93
CA LEU A 132 6.24 -27.50 -1.04
C LEU A 132 6.30 -26.62 -2.29
N ARG A 133 7.49 -26.17 -2.69
CA ARG A 133 7.68 -25.44 -3.94
C ARG A 133 7.40 -26.33 -5.15
N SER A 134 7.92 -27.56 -5.17
CA SER A 134 7.63 -28.51 -6.25
C SER A 134 6.13 -28.82 -6.35
N LEU A 135 5.45 -28.98 -5.21
CA LEU A 135 4.01 -29.20 -5.17
C LEU A 135 3.22 -27.99 -5.71
N LEU A 136 3.65 -26.76 -5.39
CA LEU A 136 3.03 -25.53 -5.91
C LEU A 136 3.25 -25.36 -7.42
N ASP A 137 4.42 -25.74 -7.94
CA ASP A 137 4.70 -25.69 -9.38
C ASP A 137 3.89 -26.75 -10.16
N GLU A 138 3.70 -27.95 -9.59
CA GLU A 138 2.79 -28.97 -10.12
C GLU A 138 1.34 -28.46 -10.19
N PHE A 139 0.89 -27.78 -9.13
CA PHE A 139 -0.46 -27.21 -9.08
C PHE A 139 -0.69 -26.14 -10.16
N LYS A 140 0.26 -25.21 -10.33
CA LYS A 140 0.20 -24.12 -11.33
C LYS A 140 0.12 -24.63 -12.77
N THR A 141 0.86 -25.69 -13.07
CA THR A 141 0.97 -26.22 -14.44
C THR A 141 -0.23 -27.06 -14.86
N ARG A 142 -1.20 -27.33 -13.98
CA ARG A 142 -2.41 -28.10 -14.32
C ARG A 142 -3.42 -27.32 -15.20
N GLY A 143 -3.34 -25.99 -15.25
CA GLY A 143 -4.37 -25.10 -15.83
C GLY A 143 -4.07 -24.48 -17.20
N GLU A 144 -2.93 -24.76 -17.83
CA GLU A 144 -2.48 -24.05 -19.05
C GLU A 144 -3.15 -24.49 -20.39
N VAL A 145 -4.34 -25.11 -20.38
CA VAL A 145 -5.01 -25.57 -21.60
C VAL A 145 -6.43 -24.96 -21.76
N VAL A 146 -6.49 -23.95 -22.64
CA VAL A 146 -7.64 -23.42 -23.44
C VAL A 146 -8.56 -22.36 -22.80
N LEU A 147 -8.47 -21.13 -23.34
CA LEU A 147 -9.49 -20.08 -23.32
C LEU A 147 -10.11 -19.94 -24.73
N VAL A 148 -11.44 -19.93 -24.83
CA VAL A 148 -12.19 -19.44 -26.01
C VAL A 148 -13.27 -18.47 -25.50
N PRO A 149 -13.45 -17.28 -26.11
CA PRO A 149 -14.46 -16.30 -25.69
C PRO A 149 -15.77 -16.47 -26.48
N GLU A 150 -16.92 -16.22 -25.84
CA GLU A 150 -18.22 -16.11 -26.53
C GLU A 150 -18.96 -14.83 -26.12
N ALA A 151 -19.59 -14.20 -27.13
CA ALA A 151 -20.20 -12.88 -27.13
C ALA A 151 -21.72 -12.93 -26.81
N PRO A 152 -22.41 -11.79 -26.61
CA PRO A 152 -23.74 -11.75 -25.98
C PRO A 152 -24.89 -11.67 -26.99
N GLU A 153 -26.05 -12.23 -26.64
CA GLU A 153 -27.34 -11.91 -27.28
C GLU A 153 -28.40 -11.47 -26.27
N ALA A 154 -29.16 -10.48 -26.72
CA ALA A 154 -30.24 -9.79 -26.04
C ALA A 154 -31.52 -10.61 -25.98
N ASN A 155 -32.39 -10.31 -25.01
CA ASN A 155 -33.81 -10.31 -25.31
C ASN A 155 -34.60 -9.30 -24.46
N VAL A 156 -35.46 -8.56 -25.15
CA VAL A 156 -36.39 -7.56 -24.61
C VAL A 156 -37.76 -8.22 -24.54
N GLY A 157 -38.39 -8.20 -23.37
CA GLY A 157 -39.78 -8.59 -23.17
C GLY A 157 -40.43 -7.69 -22.12
N SER A 158 -41.36 -6.86 -22.58
CA SER A 158 -42.12 -5.89 -21.78
C SER A 158 -43.28 -6.53 -21.05
N GLU A 159 -43.58 -6.10 -19.82
CA GLU A 159 -44.93 -6.13 -19.25
C GLU A 159 -45.17 -4.93 -18.31
N VAL A 160 -46.41 -4.44 -18.32
CA VAL A 160 -46.85 -3.12 -17.87
C VAL A 160 -47.51 -3.17 -16.49
N GLY A 161 -46.96 -2.39 -15.55
CA GLY A 161 -47.67 -1.46 -14.64
C GLY A 161 -48.54 -1.98 -13.48
N GLN A 162 -48.26 -1.50 -12.27
CA GLN A 162 -49.20 -0.78 -11.36
C GLN A 162 -48.46 -0.16 -10.13
N PRO A 163 -49.05 0.80 -9.39
CA PRO A 163 -48.36 1.99 -8.89
C PRO A 163 -47.68 1.84 -7.52
N ILE A 164 -46.76 2.77 -7.30
CA ILE A 164 -45.94 3.00 -6.11
C ILE A 164 -46.84 3.37 -4.92
N GLY A 165 -46.85 2.52 -3.89
CA GLY A 165 -47.23 2.91 -2.53
C GLY A 165 -46.01 3.51 -1.82
N GLU A 166 -46.21 4.64 -1.15
CA GLU A 166 -45.21 5.32 -0.32
C GLU A 166 -44.59 4.34 0.70
N PRO A 167 -43.25 4.34 0.91
CA PRO A 167 -42.68 3.57 2.00
C PRO A 167 -42.94 4.30 3.31
N ASP A 168 -43.73 3.66 4.17
CA ASP A 168 -43.86 4.01 5.58
C ASP A 168 -42.47 4.11 6.22
N ALA A 169 -42.26 5.20 6.94
CA ALA A 169 -41.06 5.45 7.72
C ALA A 169 -40.97 4.43 8.88
N GLU A 170 -40.31 3.29 8.64
CA GLU A 170 -39.90 2.39 9.71
C GLU A 170 -38.79 3.04 10.53
N ASN A 171 -39.23 3.51 11.70
CA ASN A 171 -38.46 3.91 12.87
C ASN A 171 -37.33 2.91 13.14
N HIS A 172 -36.10 3.24 12.74
CA HIS A 172 -34.91 2.46 13.08
C HIS A 172 -34.73 2.47 14.60
N LYS A 173 -35.09 1.36 15.26
CA LYS A 173 -34.61 1.08 16.62
C LYS A 173 -33.09 1.12 16.59
N LEU A 174 -32.50 2.03 17.37
CA LEU A 174 -31.06 2.00 17.67
C LEU A 174 -30.74 0.63 18.28
N LEU A 175 -30.14 -0.25 17.49
CA LEU A 175 -29.56 -1.50 17.98
C LEU A 175 -28.47 -1.11 18.98
N GLN A 176 -28.72 -1.32 20.28
CA GLN A 176 -27.66 -1.24 21.28
C GLN A 176 -26.86 -2.53 21.21
N HIS A 177 -25.71 -2.48 20.56
CA HIS A 177 -24.78 -3.60 20.49
C HIS A 177 -24.14 -3.87 21.86
N ALA A 178 -23.92 -5.16 22.16
CA ALA A 178 -23.30 -5.58 23.43
C ALA A 178 -21.78 -5.29 23.45
N VAL A 179 -21.13 -5.28 22.29
CA VAL A 179 -19.70 -4.99 22.11
C VAL A 179 -19.54 -3.61 21.49
N SER A 180 -18.70 -2.76 22.07
CA SER A 180 -18.40 -1.44 21.51
C SER A 180 -17.11 -1.47 20.70
N VAL A 181 -17.10 -0.77 19.56
CA VAL A 181 -15.96 -0.69 18.64
C VAL A 181 -15.56 0.76 18.43
N GLU A 182 -14.26 1.05 18.54
CA GLU A 182 -13.64 2.34 18.23
C GLU A 182 -12.70 2.15 17.02
N ILE A 183 -12.78 3.04 16.04
CA ILE A 183 -11.99 2.97 14.80
C ILE A 183 -11.09 4.20 14.72
N THR A 184 -9.79 3.98 14.54
CA THR A 184 -8.82 5.02 14.19
C THR A 184 -8.35 4.78 12.76
N ALA A 185 -8.76 5.64 11.84
CA ALA A 185 -8.41 5.59 10.43
C ALA A 185 -7.94 6.96 9.91
N ALA A 186 -7.29 6.96 8.76
CA ALA A 186 -6.95 8.20 8.05
C ALA A 186 -8.22 8.97 7.65
N GLU A 187 -8.15 10.29 7.68
CA GLU A 187 -9.29 11.14 7.28
C GLU A 187 -9.58 11.07 5.78
N SER A 188 -8.58 10.75 4.97
CA SER A 188 -8.70 10.68 3.52
C SER A 188 -7.87 9.54 2.93
N LEU A 189 -8.34 9.00 1.81
CA LEU A 189 -7.66 7.96 1.04
C LEU A 189 -7.60 8.39 -0.44
N SER A 190 -6.40 8.40 -1.01
CA SER A 190 -6.16 8.70 -2.42
C SER A 190 -5.76 7.47 -3.21
N TYR A 191 -5.87 7.53 -4.53
CA TYR A 191 -5.31 6.51 -5.42
C TYR A 191 -3.81 6.29 -5.18
N ALA A 192 -3.03 7.36 -4.98
CA ALA A 192 -1.59 7.25 -4.71
C ALA A 192 -1.29 6.48 -3.42
N MET A 193 -2.11 6.66 -2.38
CA MET A 193 -1.99 5.91 -1.13
C MET A 193 -2.35 4.44 -1.33
N VAL A 194 -3.47 4.14 -1.98
CA VAL A 194 -3.91 2.76 -2.24
C VAL A 194 -2.95 2.00 -3.15
N HIS A 195 -2.51 2.61 -4.25
CA HIS A 195 -1.56 2.03 -5.20
C HIS A 195 -0.24 1.62 -4.55
N ASN A 196 0.17 2.36 -3.52
CA ASN A 196 1.43 2.15 -2.81
C ASN A 196 1.23 1.44 -1.45
N GLY A 197 0.08 0.78 -1.23
CA GLY A 197 -0.14 -0.09 -0.06
C GLY A 197 -0.26 0.66 1.27
N PHE A 198 -0.75 1.90 1.27
CA PHE A 198 -0.90 2.68 2.50
C PHE A 198 -1.96 2.08 3.44
N LYS A 199 -1.53 1.78 4.68
CA LYS A 199 -2.41 1.30 5.74
C LYS A 199 -3.21 2.43 6.37
N PHE A 200 -4.42 2.64 5.88
CA PHE A 200 -5.29 3.73 6.34
C PHE A 200 -6.11 3.38 7.59
N VAL A 201 -6.28 2.11 7.95
CA VAL A 201 -6.91 1.70 9.23
C VAL A 201 -5.81 1.42 10.24
N ARG A 202 -5.51 2.40 11.09
CA ARG A 202 -4.39 2.32 12.05
C ARG A 202 -4.73 1.47 13.26
N GLN A 203 -5.95 1.58 13.77
CA GLN A 203 -6.35 0.86 14.96
C GLN A 203 -7.84 0.56 14.98
N ILE A 204 -8.19 -0.66 15.40
CA ILE A 204 -9.54 -1.03 15.81
C ILE A 204 -9.47 -1.51 17.25
N LYS A 205 -10.20 -0.83 18.13
CA LYS A 205 -10.29 -1.18 19.53
C LYS A 205 -11.68 -1.72 19.83
N ILE A 206 -11.73 -2.94 20.33
CA ILE A 206 -12.96 -3.69 20.58
C ILE A 206 -13.06 -3.89 22.09
N ASN A 207 -14.13 -3.41 22.71
CA ASN A 207 -14.36 -3.55 24.15
C ASN A 207 -15.57 -4.45 24.39
N ASN A 208 -15.36 -5.53 25.13
CA ASN A 208 -16.39 -6.51 25.48
C ASN A 208 -16.75 -6.37 26.97
N PRO A 209 -17.84 -5.68 27.33
CA PRO A 209 -18.28 -5.55 28.72
C PRO A 209 -18.95 -6.81 29.29
N GLY A 210 -19.25 -7.79 28.43
CA GLY A 210 -20.01 -8.99 28.78
C GLY A 210 -19.16 -10.21 29.14
N VAL A 211 -19.67 -11.37 28.78
CA VAL A 211 -18.98 -12.66 28.95
C VAL A 211 -17.93 -12.88 27.85
N GLU A 212 -17.03 -13.84 28.06
CA GLU A 212 -16.05 -14.23 27.04
C GLU A 212 -16.75 -14.67 25.74
N ILE A 213 -16.32 -14.13 24.60
CA ILE A 213 -16.80 -14.50 23.26
C ILE A 213 -15.63 -15.10 22.49
N ARG A 214 -15.73 -16.37 22.13
CA ARG A 214 -14.69 -17.07 21.36
C ARG A 214 -15.02 -17.11 19.89
N GLY A 215 -14.00 -16.96 19.04
CA GLY A 215 -14.11 -17.05 17.59
C GLY A 215 -14.96 -15.95 16.94
N ALA A 216 -15.11 -14.79 17.56
CA ALA A 216 -15.82 -13.67 16.95
C ALA A 216 -15.11 -13.26 15.66
N VAL A 217 -15.87 -12.81 14.66
CA VAL A 217 -15.33 -12.40 13.36
C VAL A 217 -15.39 -10.89 13.25
N VAL A 218 -14.22 -10.27 13.09
CA VAL A 218 -14.08 -8.86 12.75
C VAL A 218 -14.12 -8.75 11.23
N ARG A 219 -15.19 -8.18 10.69
CA ARG A 219 -15.31 -7.81 9.28
C ARG A 219 -15.03 -6.34 9.10
N ILE A 220 -14.28 -6.00 8.06
CA ILE A 220 -14.00 -4.61 7.73
C ILE A 220 -14.29 -4.39 6.27
N GLU A 221 -15.06 -3.34 5.99
CA GLU A 221 -15.42 -2.95 4.64
C GLU A 221 -15.21 -1.47 4.45
N VAL A 222 -14.75 -1.09 3.25
CA VAL A 222 -14.73 0.31 2.83
C VAL A 222 -15.82 0.52 1.81
N HIS A 223 -16.65 1.53 2.04
CA HIS A 223 -17.76 1.90 1.17
C HIS A 223 -17.54 3.29 0.60
N SER A 224 -17.80 3.43 -0.70
CA SER A 224 -17.99 4.70 -1.39
C SER A 224 -19.49 5.02 -1.50
N SER A 225 -19.84 6.13 -2.15
CA SER A 225 -21.23 6.42 -2.49
C SER A 225 -21.85 5.40 -3.46
N ALA A 226 -21.02 4.71 -4.27
CA ALA A 226 -21.44 3.69 -5.22
C ALA A 226 -21.51 2.26 -4.63
N GLY A 227 -21.10 2.08 -3.37
CA GLY A 227 -21.07 0.77 -2.69
C GLY A 227 -19.69 0.38 -2.21
N LYS A 228 -19.53 -0.91 -1.87
CA LYS A 228 -18.29 -1.48 -1.33
C LYS A 228 -17.15 -1.40 -2.35
N ILE A 229 -15.99 -0.93 -1.90
CA ILE A 229 -14.77 -0.77 -2.71
C ILE A 229 -13.57 -1.53 -2.14
N SER A 230 -13.71 -2.11 -0.94
CA SER A 230 -12.72 -3.00 -0.37
C SER A 230 -12.94 -4.45 -0.78
N GLU A 231 -11.87 -5.23 -0.71
CA GLU A 231 -11.95 -6.68 -0.67
C GLU A 231 -12.55 -7.15 0.68
N ASP A 232 -12.84 -8.44 0.77
CA ASP A 232 -13.34 -9.06 1.99
C ASP A 232 -12.22 -9.16 3.03
N PHE A 233 -12.26 -8.30 4.04
CA PHE A 233 -11.41 -8.44 5.22
C PHE A 233 -12.17 -9.16 6.33
N GLN A 234 -11.59 -10.24 6.84
CA GLN A 234 -12.10 -10.99 7.99
C GLN A 234 -10.97 -11.41 8.91
N GLN A 235 -11.14 -11.19 10.22
CA GLN A 235 -10.19 -11.65 11.23
C GLN A 235 -10.92 -12.28 12.41
N TYR A 236 -10.56 -13.52 12.75
CA TYR A 236 -11.09 -14.21 13.91
C TYR A 236 -10.38 -13.74 15.19
N VAL A 237 -11.17 -13.44 16.23
CA VAL A 237 -10.68 -12.93 17.52
C VAL A 237 -11.41 -13.59 18.69
N ASP A 238 -10.69 -13.76 19.80
CA ASP A 238 -11.27 -14.14 21.09
C ASP A 238 -11.37 -12.89 21.97
N LEU A 239 -12.60 -12.48 22.32
CA LEU A 239 -12.88 -11.31 23.13
C LEU A 239 -13.07 -11.71 24.60
N ALA A 240 -12.05 -11.47 25.42
CA ALA A 240 -12.12 -11.73 26.86
C ALA A 240 -13.19 -10.87 27.56
N ALA A 241 -13.78 -11.42 28.63
CA ALA A 241 -14.79 -10.73 29.43
C ALA A 241 -14.21 -9.48 30.11
N GLY A 242 -14.87 -8.33 29.95
CA GLY A 242 -14.50 -7.06 30.58
C GLY A 242 -13.18 -6.44 30.10
N GLN A 243 -12.61 -6.92 28.99
CA GLN A 243 -11.33 -6.43 28.45
C GLN A 243 -11.49 -5.80 27.06
N ALA A 244 -10.52 -4.93 26.73
CA ALA A 244 -10.38 -4.37 25.40
C ALA A 244 -9.30 -5.14 24.61
N MET A 245 -9.62 -5.45 23.36
CA MET A 245 -8.68 -5.94 22.35
C MET A 245 -8.35 -4.80 21.39
N VAL A 246 -7.10 -4.77 20.91
CA VAL A 246 -6.62 -3.81 19.93
C VAL A 246 -6.07 -4.57 18.74
N LEU A 247 -6.49 -4.16 17.54
CA LEU A 247 -5.93 -4.57 16.25
C LEU A 247 -5.23 -3.35 15.66
N ASP A 248 -3.91 -3.41 15.50
CA ASP A 248 -3.11 -2.33 14.93
C ASP A 248 -2.72 -2.62 13.47
N ASP A 249 -2.53 -1.56 12.68
CA ASP A 249 -2.05 -1.58 11.29
C ASP A 249 -2.76 -2.59 10.38
N VAL A 250 -4.10 -2.50 10.41
CA VAL A 250 -5.01 -3.43 9.74
C VAL A 250 -4.98 -3.22 8.23
N ASP A 251 -4.66 -4.29 7.51
CA ASP A 251 -4.37 -4.25 6.08
C ASP A 251 -5.63 -4.49 5.22
N VAL A 252 -6.51 -3.49 5.20
CA VAL A 252 -7.74 -3.53 4.42
C VAL A 252 -7.44 -3.15 2.98
N HIS A 253 -7.57 -4.10 2.06
CA HIS A 253 -7.31 -3.88 0.64
C HIS A 253 -8.47 -3.15 -0.02
N VAL A 254 -8.18 -2.05 -0.72
CA VAL A 254 -9.14 -1.25 -1.50
C VAL A 254 -8.78 -1.35 -2.97
N SER A 255 -9.80 -1.50 -3.82
CA SER A 255 -9.62 -1.59 -5.28
C SER A 255 -8.95 -0.33 -5.84
N ALA A 256 -7.71 -0.48 -6.31
CA ALA A 256 -6.98 0.59 -6.98
C ALA A 256 -7.69 1.06 -8.26
N THR A 257 -8.32 0.14 -9.00
CA THR A 257 -9.12 0.47 -10.21
C THR A 257 -10.29 1.37 -9.87
N THR A 258 -11.03 1.06 -8.80
CA THR A 258 -12.17 1.86 -8.37
C THR A 258 -11.73 3.24 -7.88
N MET A 259 -10.60 3.32 -7.15
CA MET A 259 -10.01 4.59 -6.74
C MET A 259 -9.51 5.43 -7.92
N TYR A 260 -9.06 4.78 -9.00
CA TYR A 260 -8.61 5.47 -10.21
C TYR A 260 -9.76 6.13 -10.96
N GLU A 261 -10.93 5.47 -11.01
CA GLU A 261 -12.13 5.95 -11.72
C GLU A 261 -12.86 7.11 -11.01
N LEU A 262 -12.38 7.53 -9.83
CA LEU A 262 -12.97 8.63 -9.09
C LEU A 262 -12.67 9.96 -9.76
N ASN A 263 -13.70 10.60 -10.28
CA ASN A 263 -13.61 11.92 -10.92
C ASN A 263 -13.62 13.06 -9.89
N ASP A 264 -14.42 12.92 -8.84
CA ASP A 264 -14.63 13.95 -7.82
C ASP A 264 -14.38 13.39 -6.42
N LYS A 265 -14.12 14.30 -5.49
CA LYS A 265 -14.12 13.96 -4.08
C LYS A 265 -15.48 13.45 -3.68
N GLN A 266 -15.49 12.35 -2.94
CA GLN A 266 -16.73 11.80 -2.42
C GLN A 266 -16.57 11.33 -0.98
N PRO A 267 -17.66 11.34 -0.19
CA PRO A 267 -17.67 10.69 1.09
C PRO A 267 -17.55 9.17 0.89
N GLY A 268 -16.77 8.56 1.77
CA GLY A 268 -16.72 7.14 2.01
C GLY A 268 -16.77 6.86 3.51
N ARG A 269 -16.80 5.58 3.87
CA ARG A 269 -16.77 5.14 5.26
C ARG A 269 -16.01 3.82 5.39
N VAL A 270 -15.35 3.66 6.52
CA VAL A 270 -14.85 2.37 7.00
C VAL A 270 -15.91 1.80 7.94
N LEU A 271 -16.47 0.66 7.58
CA LEU A 271 -17.44 -0.07 8.38
C LEU A 271 -16.73 -1.26 9.03
N VAL A 272 -16.82 -1.35 10.36
CA VAL A 272 -16.33 -2.49 11.13
C VAL A 272 -17.52 -3.18 11.78
N THR A 273 -17.68 -4.47 11.51
CA THR A 273 -18.74 -5.31 12.07
C THR A 273 -18.11 -6.45 12.84
N ILE A 274 -18.63 -6.73 14.05
CA ILE A 274 -18.23 -7.86 14.88
C ILE A 274 -19.38 -8.85 14.87
N GLU A 275 -19.12 -10.05 14.39
CA GLU A 275 -20.09 -11.15 14.35
C GLU A 275 -19.73 -12.22 15.38
N SER A 276 -20.74 -12.81 15.99
CA SER A 276 -20.54 -14.00 16.83
C SER A 276 -20.14 -15.22 15.99
N ALA A 277 -19.38 -16.15 16.58
CA ALA A 277 -18.80 -17.32 15.92
C ALA A 277 -19.78 -18.40 15.43
N ALA A 278 -21.07 -18.12 15.31
CA ALA A 278 -22.02 -19.07 14.73
C ALA A 278 -21.82 -19.10 13.22
N ALA A 279 -20.94 -19.99 12.73
CA ALA A 279 -20.70 -20.17 11.31
C ALA A 279 -22.01 -20.51 10.57
N GLY A 280 -22.37 -19.70 9.56
CA GLY A 280 -23.57 -19.87 8.73
C GLY A 280 -24.61 -18.76 8.93
N ALA A 281 -25.86 -19.02 8.50
CA ALA A 281 -26.97 -18.06 8.51
C ALA A 281 -27.42 -17.55 9.90
N GLU A 282 -26.75 -17.99 10.98
CA GLU A 282 -27.01 -17.61 12.37
C GLU A 282 -25.94 -16.67 12.97
N ALA A 283 -24.98 -16.18 12.17
CA ALA A 283 -24.00 -15.19 12.60
C ALA A 283 -24.70 -13.87 13.02
N ALA A 284 -24.87 -13.68 14.33
CA ALA A 284 -25.46 -12.46 14.87
C ALA A 284 -24.42 -11.34 14.96
N GLU A 285 -24.77 -10.15 14.46
CA GLU A 285 -24.03 -8.91 14.66
C GLU A 285 -24.06 -8.52 16.15
N ILE A 286 -22.90 -8.53 16.81
CA ILE A 286 -22.73 -8.23 18.24
C ILE A 286 -22.05 -6.89 18.50
N GLY A 287 -21.46 -6.26 17.47
CA GLY A 287 -20.81 -4.96 17.52
C GLY A 287 -20.73 -4.33 16.13
N LYS A 288 -20.85 -3.01 16.05
CA LYS A 288 -20.72 -2.27 14.80
C LYS A 288 -20.18 -0.87 15.06
N ALA A 289 -19.28 -0.39 14.22
CA ALA A 289 -18.86 1.01 14.20
C ALA A 289 -18.53 1.47 12.78
N GLU A 290 -18.63 2.78 12.56
CA GLU A 290 -18.30 3.41 11.29
C GLU A 290 -17.37 4.60 11.53
N ALA A 291 -16.40 4.78 10.65
CA ALA A 291 -15.54 5.95 10.59
C ALA A 291 -15.66 6.63 9.21
N SER A 292 -15.79 7.94 9.21
CA SER A 292 -15.82 8.74 7.98
C SER A 292 -14.47 8.72 7.27
N LEU A 293 -14.50 8.59 5.94
CA LEU A 293 -13.32 8.60 5.10
C LEU A 293 -13.58 9.47 3.86
N GLN A 294 -12.71 10.43 3.55
CA GLN A 294 -12.80 11.19 2.30
C GLN A 294 -12.06 10.45 1.19
N LEU A 295 -12.75 10.02 0.13
CA LEU A 295 -12.12 9.42 -1.05
C LEU A 295 -11.73 10.51 -2.04
N LEU A 296 -10.49 10.44 -2.53
CA LEU A 296 -9.88 11.46 -3.38
C LEU A 296 -9.66 10.95 -4.82
N PRO A 297 -9.92 11.78 -5.85
CA PRO A 297 -9.60 11.49 -7.24
C PRO A 297 -8.13 11.13 -7.47
N ALA A 298 -7.86 10.37 -8.53
CA ALA A 298 -6.53 9.83 -8.80
C ALA A 298 -5.44 10.89 -8.95
N GLN A 299 -5.77 12.00 -9.61
CA GLN A 299 -4.86 13.12 -9.83
C GLN A 299 -4.94 14.19 -8.73
N LEU A 300 -5.58 13.95 -7.59
CA LEU A 300 -5.69 14.95 -6.53
C LEU A 300 -4.65 14.71 -5.43
N TRP A 301 -3.79 15.70 -5.19
CA TRP A 301 -2.90 15.76 -4.03
C TRP A 301 -3.40 16.78 -3.00
N ILE A 302 -3.24 16.50 -1.70
CA ILE A 302 -3.66 17.40 -0.61
C ILE A 302 -2.47 17.72 0.27
N ALA A 303 -2.04 18.98 0.32
CA ALA A 303 -0.99 19.48 1.22
C ALA A 303 -1.42 19.53 2.69
N GLY A 304 -0.45 19.57 3.61
CA GLY A 304 -0.68 19.93 5.02
C GLY A 304 -1.39 18.87 5.88
N LYS A 305 -1.45 17.61 5.43
CA LYS A 305 -1.98 16.47 6.19
C LYS A 305 -0.87 15.63 6.82
N GLY A 306 0.12 16.31 7.42
CA GLY A 306 1.35 15.73 7.94
C GLY A 306 2.32 15.25 6.86
N LEU A 307 3.49 14.75 7.28
CA LEU A 307 4.58 14.32 6.40
C LEU A 307 4.14 13.32 5.32
N VAL A 308 3.26 12.38 5.65
CA VAL A 308 2.74 11.36 4.72
C VAL A 308 2.18 11.96 3.43
N SER A 309 1.51 13.12 3.51
CA SER A 309 0.99 13.81 2.33
C SER A 309 2.12 14.23 1.38
N TYR A 310 3.22 14.77 1.92
CA TYR A 310 4.38 15.18 1.13
C TYR A 310 5.13 13.97 0.56
N GLU A 311 5.29 12.90 1.34
CA GLU A 311 5.90 11.65 0.87
C GLU A 311 5.18 11.09 -0.37
N PHE A 312 3.84 11.04 -0.34
CA PHE A 312 3.05 10.57 -1.49
C PHE A 312 3.02 11.51 -2.69
N LEU A 313 3.51 12.76 -2.57
CA LEU A 313 3.69 13.61 -3.75
C LEU A 313 4.69 12.99 -4.74
N ALA A 314 5.67 12.23 -4.25
CA ALA A 314 6.62 11.52 -5.10
C ALA A 314 5.96 10.50 -6.05
N ALA A 315 4.76 10.00 -5.75
CA ALA A 315 4.03 9.10 -6.63
C ALA A 315 3.58 9.78 -7.93
N PHE A 316 3.39 11.10 -7.92
CA PHE A 316 3.01 11.85 -9.13
C PHE A 316 4.18 12.08 -10.09
N VAL A 317 5.41 11.83 -9.64
CA VAL A 317 6.62 11.89 -10.49
C VAL A 317 6.66 10.62 -11.34
N GLN A 318 6.38 10.76 -12.65
CA GLN A 318 6.22 9.65 -13.60
C GLN A 318 7.40 9.59 -14.60
N PRO A 319 8.59 9.09 -14.21
CA PRO A 319 9.78 9.12 -15.06
C PRO A 319 9.59 8.32 -16.36
N HIS A 320 8.84 7.21 -16.32
CA HIS A 320 8.64 6.33 -17.47
C HIS A 320 7.49 6.76 -18.41
N HIS A 321 6.92 7.94 -18.21
CA HIS A 321 5.87 8.44 -19.10
C HIS A 321 6.45 8.79 -20.49
N PRO A 322 5.82 8.40 -21.63
CA PRO A 322 6.36 8.65 -22.97
C PRO A 322 6.72 10.12 -23.27
N ALA A 323 5.86 11.07 -22.86
CA ALA A 323 6.13 12.51 -22.96
C ALA A 323 7.44 12.94 -22.27
N VAL A 324 7.84 12.29 -21.15
CA VAL A 324 9.11 12.56 -20.46
C VAL A 324 10.28 12.04 -21.28
N ALA A 325 10.20 10.83 -21.82
CA ALA A 325 11.25 10.28 -22.69
C ALA A 325 11.52 11.18 -23.90
N GLN A 326 10.47 11.76 -24.49
CA GLN A 326 10.61 12.71 -25.59
C GLN A 326 11.32 14.00 -25.15
N LEU A 327 10.95 14.56 -24.00
CA LEU A 327 11.60 15.76 -23.44
C LEU A 327 13.09 15.51 -23.17
N VAL A 328 13.42 14.34 -22.60
CA VAL A 328 14.80 13.95 -22.30
C VAL A 328 15.63 13.81 -23.60
N SER A 329 15.04 13.26 -24.66
CA SER A 329 15.70 13.18 -25.97
C SER A 329 16.02 14.58 -26.53
N GLU A 330 15.10 15.52 -26.43
CA GLU A 330 15.31 16.91 -26.87
C GLU A 330 16.39 17.62 -26.03
N ALA A 331 16.44 17.32 -24.73
CA ALA A 331 17.48 17.82 -23.85
C ALA A 331 18.87 17.25 -24.18
N ALA A 332 18.98 15.98 -24.55
CA ALA A 332 20.23 15.37 -25.00
C ALA A 332 20.79 16.08 -26.24
N ASP A 333 19.92 16.45 -27.19
CA ASP A 333 20.31 17.24 -28.38
C ASP A 333 20.79 18.64 -28.00
N ALA A 334 20.10 19.32 -27.08
CA ALA A 334 20.50 20.64 -26.57
C ALA A 334 21.86 20.58 -25.85
N LEU A 335 22.04 19.56 -25.00
CA LEU A 335 23.28 19.32 -24.25
C LEU A 335 24.46 19.03 -25.19
N GLY A 336 24.24 18.22 -26.22
CA GLY A 336 25.24 17.93 -27.25
C GLY A 336 25.67 19.17 -28.02
N LYS A 337 24.73 20.06 -28.36
CA LYS A 337 25.05 21.35 -29.02
C LYS A 337 25.85 22.28 -28.11
N ALA A 338 25.56 22.30 -26.82
CA ALA A 338 26.21 23.21 -25.86
C ALA A 338 27.59 22.72 -25.41
N THR A 339 27.74 21.40 -25.20
CA THR A 339 28.93 20.81 -24.54
C THR A 339 29.75 19.89 -25.44
N GLY A 340 29.25 19.58 -26.64
CA GLY A 340 29.83 18.58 -27.55
C GLY A 340 29.50 17.14 -27.17
N ARG A 341 28.77 16.89 -26.08
CA ARG A 341 28.42 15.55 -25.57
C ARG A 341 26.96 15.47 -25.15
N SER A 342 26.20 14.56 -25.75
CA SER A 342 24.76 14.40 -25.50
C SER A 342 24.42 13.38 -24.41
N SER A 343 25.41 12.73 -23.80
CA SER A 343 25.19 11.69 -22.78
C SER A 343 24.63 12.28 -21.48
N LEU A 344 23.68 11.56 -20.89
CA LEU A 344 22.92 11.94 -19.69
C LEU A 344 23.28 10.99 -18.54
N ASP A 345 24.54 10.99 -18.14
CA ASP A 345 25.15 9.94 -17.29
C ASP A 345 24.93 10.15 -15.78
N GLY A 346 23.82 10.77 -15.37
CA GLY A 346 23.50 11.06 -13.98
C GLY A 346 24.65 11.74 -13.23
N TYR A 347 25.19 11.07 -12.21
CA TYR A 347 26.25 11.58 -11.33
C TYR A 347 27.68 11.29 -11.77
N THR A 348 27.88 10.57 -12.88
CA THR A 348 29.18 9.93 -13.21
C THR A 348 30.32 10.94 -13.41
N GLU A 349 30.03 12.13 -13.92
CA GLU A 349 31.02 13.16 -14.21
C GLU A 349 31.03 14.32 -13.21
N GLY A 350 30.34 14.17 -12.08
CA GLY A 350 30.30 15.13 -10.99
C GLY A 350 29.26 16.26 -11.15
N ALA A 351 29.24 17.13 -10.14
CA ALA A 351 28.19 18.12 -9.93
C ALA A 351 27.99 19.11 -11.09
N GLU A 352 29.07 19.56 -11.73
CA GLU A 352 28.97 20.49 -12.87
C GLU A 352 28.24 19.86 -14.06
N ARG A 353 28.46 18.57 -14.33
CA ARG A 353 27.75 17.85 -15.39
C ARG A 353 26.26 17.69 -15.07
N VAL A 354 25.92 17.45 -13.80
CA VAL A 354 24.52 17.42 -13.34
C VAL A 354 23.84 18.75 -13.63
N ASP A 355 24.49 19.87 -13.32
CA ASP A 355 23.96 21.22 -13.58
C ASP A 355 23.75 21.46 -15.09
N GLU A 356 24.67 21.01 -15.95
CA GLU A 356 24.53 21.08 -17.42
C GLU A 356 23.32 20.27 -17.92
N ILE A 357 23.12 19.05 -17.41
CA ILE A 357 21.99 18.19 -17.76
C ILE A 357 20.67 18.85 -17.33
N VAL A 358 20.59 19.36 -16.10
CA VAL A 358 19.41 20.06 -15.58
C VAL A 358 19.08 21.27 -16.43
N PHE A 359 20.10 22.07 -16.82
CA PHE A 359 19.88 23.22 -17.67
C PHE A 359 19.40 22.84 -19.07
N ALA A 360 19.93 21.76 -19.66
CA ALA A 360 19.46 21.27 -20.96
C ALA A 360 18.01 20.80 -20.91
N LEU A 361 17.59 20.13 -19.83
CA LEU A 361 16.19 19.74 -19.60
C LEU A 361 15.28 20.96 -19.47
N ALA A 362 15.69 21.95 -18.68
CA ALA A 362 14.96 23.20 -18.54
C ALA A 362 14.83 23.93 -19.89
N GLN A 363 15.88 23.91 -20.72
CA GLN A 363 15.85 24.51 -22.05
C GLN A 363 14.87 23.79 -22.97
N ALA A 364 14.90 22.45 -23.01
CA ALA A 364 13.94 21.67 -23.78
C ALA A 364 12.49 21.95 -23.32
N ALA A 365 12.25 21.99 -22.01
CA ALA A 365 10.94 22.26 -21.44
C ALA A 365 10.43 23.68 -21.79
N SER A 366 11.30 24.70 -21.74
CA SER A 366 10.94 26.07 -22.14
C SER A 366 10.52 26.18 -23.61
N GLN A 367 11.05 25.31 -24.48
CA GLN A 367 10.71 25.26 -25.90
C GLN A 367 9.36 24.56 -26.17
N ARG A 368 8.81 23.83 -25.19
CA ARG A 368 7.47 23.20 -25.30
C ARG A 368 6.32 24.21 -25.23
N ASN A 369 6.60 25.49 -24.96
CA ASN A 369 5.59 26.55 -24.95
C ASN A 369 4.44 26.27 -23.97
N ILE A 370 4.75 25.73 -22.79
CA ILE A 370 3.79 25.51 -21.71
C ILE A 370 3.22 26.87 -21.30
N ARG A 371 1.93 26.95 -20.96
CA ARG A 371 1.28 28.15 -20.43
C ARG A 371 1.00 27.95 -18.95
N TYR A 372 1.29 28.99 -18.16
CA TYR A 372 0.96 28.96 -16.76
C TYR A 372 -0.56 29.00 -16.56
N SER A 373 -1.07 28.05 -15.77
CA SER A 373 -2.42 28.06 -15.24
C SER A 373 -2.33 28.37 -13.76
N MET A 374 -2.96 29.46 -13.32
CA MET A 374 -3.16 29.66 -11.89
C MET A 374 -4.02 28.52 -11.36
N PRO A 375 -3.62 27.82 -10.29
CA PRO A 375 -4.53 26.90 -9.63
C PRO A 375 -5.78 27.65 -9.18
N PRO A 376 -6.96 26.99 -9.12
CA PRO A 376 -8.15 27.61 -8.55
C PRO A 376 -7.85 28.17 -7.15
N ALA A 377 -8.57 29.21 -6.73
CA ALA A 377 -8.36 29.93 -5.46
C ALA A 377 -8.45 29.07 -4.16
N SER A 378 -8.63 27.76 -4.29
CA SER A 378 -8.74 26.77 -3.20
C SER A 378 -7.39 26.28 -2.65
N TRP A 379 -6.30 26.98 -2.96
CA TRP A 379 -4.96 26.68 -2.42
C TRP A 379 -5.03 26.62 -0.87
N GLY A 380 -4.65 25.49 -0.29
CA GLY A 380 -4.60 25.27 1.16
C GLY A 380 -5.84 24.67 1.84
N LEU A 381 -7.01 24.55 1.19
CA LEU A 381 -8.21 23.98 1.85
C LEU A 381 -8.82 22.76 1.14
N GLN A 382 -8.48 22.50 -0.13
CA GLN A 382 -9.10 21.41 -0.91
C GLN A 382 -8.13 20.56 -1.75
N GLY A 383 -6.81 20.76 -1.66
CA GLY A 383 -5.87 20.04 -2.53
C GLY A 383 -5.83 20.57 -3.96
N GLN A 384 -4.88 20.04 -4.73
CA GLN A 384 -4.54 20.47 -6.08
C GLN A 384 -4.54 19.26 -7.02
N GLN A 385 -5.20 19.42 -8.17
CA GLN A 385 -5.05 18.45 -9.25
C GLN A 385 -3.64 18.54 -9.83
N VAL A 386 -2.96 17.41 -9.92
CA VAL A 386 -1.63 17.24 -10.49
C VAL A 386 -1.78 16.60 -11.86
N ARG A 387 -1.41 17.34 -12.91
CA ARG A 387 -1.50 16.88 -14.29
C ARG A 387 -0.40 15.87 -14.61
N THR A 388 -0.71 14.97 -15.53
CA THR A 388 0.27 14.02 -16.08
C THR A 388 1.30 14.73 -16.99
N PRO A 389 2.47 14.12 -17.25
CA PRO A 389 3.45 14.69 -18.17
C PRO A 389 2.91 15.00 -19.57
N ALA A 390 2.04 14.16 -20.15
CA ALA A 390 1.40 14.48 -21.44
C ALA A 390 0.52 15.74 -21.35
N GLN A 391 -0.33 15.85 -20.33
CA GLN A 391 -1.19 17.02 -20.14
C GLN A 391 -0.39 18.33 -20.02
N VAL A 392 0.80 18.28 -19.44
CA VAL A 392 1.68 19.45 -19.29
C VAL A 392 2.48 19.73 -20.56
N LEU A 393 3.21 18.74 -21.08
CA LEU A 393 4.19 18.93 -22.17
C LEU A 393 3.54 18.98 -23.56
N GLU A 394 2.49 18.20 -23.78
CA GLU A 394 1.77 18.11 -25.06
C GLU A 394 0.53 19.01 -25.03
N GLY A 395 -0.20 19.00 -23.91
CA GLY A 395 -1.33 19.91 -23.67
C GLY A 395 -0.92 21.36 -23.42
N ARG A 396 0.38 21.60 -23.14
CA ARG A 396 1.00 22.93 -22.96
C ARG A 396 0.34 23.77 -21.87
N LEU A 397 -0.12 23.15 -20.79
CA LEU A 397 -0.75 23.84 -19.67
C LEU A 397 -0.27 23.26 -18.35
N GLY A 398 0.19 24.09 -17.42
CA GLY A 398 0.67 23.64 -16.12
C GLY A 398 0.63 24.71 -15.03
N THR A 399 0.44 24.27 -13.80
CA THR A 399 0.64 25.03 -12.56
C THR A 399 2.11 24.92 -12.09
N CYS A 400 2.50 25.63 -11.03
CA CYS A 400 3.83 25.51 -10.42
C CYS A 400 4.15 24.08 -9.94
N LEU A 401 3.14 23.38 -9.40
CA LEU A 401 3.28 21.99 -8.99
C LEU A 401 3.44 21.06 -10.20
N ASP A 402 2.63 21.25 -11.24
CA ASP A 402 2.68 20.43 -12.45
C ASP A 402 4.07 20.49 -13.11
N THR A 403 4.61 21.71 -13.28
CA THR A 403 5.95 21.89 -13.86
C THR A 403 7.04 21.32 -12.98
N THR A 404 6.91 21.43 -11.67
CA THR A 404 7.87 20.86 -10.71
C THR A 404 7.90 19.34 -10.78
N VAL A 405 6.73 18.69 -10.77
CA VAL A 405 6.61 17.22 -10.82
C VAL A 405 7.07 16.66 -12.18
N VAL A 406 6.74 17.33 -13.29
CA VAL A 406 7.18 16.90 -14.64
C VAL A 406 8.69 17.06 -14.82
N MET A 407 9.27 18.17 -14.36
CA MET A 407 10.72 18.35 -14.40
C MET A 407 11.44 17.36 -13.48
N ALA A 408 10.89 17.07 -12.30
CA ALA A 408 11.39 16.00 -11.44
C ALA A 408 11.39 14.64 -12.14
N ALA A 409 10.33 14.32 -12.89
CA ALA A 409 10.25 13.05 -13.64
C ALA A 409 11.35 12.95 -14.70
N ALA A 410 11.68 14.06 -15.36
CA ALA A 410 12.76 14.11 -16.33
C ALA A 410 14.15 13.97 -15.68
N LEU A 411 14.35 14.54 -14.49
CA LEU A 411 15.58 14.33 -13.72
C LEU A 411 15.73 12.87 -13.27
N GLU A 412 14.67 12.28 -12.70
CA GLU A 412 14.66 10.88 -12.27
C GLU A 412 14.94 9.94 -13.45
N PHE A 413 14.38 10.22 -14.63
CA PHE A 413 14.70 9.48 -15.85
C PHE A 413 16.19 9.54 -16.23
N CYS A 414 16.85 10.67 -15.98
CA CYS A 414 18.30 10.85 -16.21
C CYS A 414 19.17 10.29 -15.07
N GLY A 415 18.58 9.62 -14.07
CA GLY A 415 19.29 9.10 -12.90
C GLY A 415 19.71 10.19 -11.89
N ILE A 416 19.16 11.40 -11.99
CA ILE A 416 19.40 12.49 -11.05
C ILE A 416 18.23 12.53 -10.06
N ALA A 417 18.53 12.44 -8.77
CA ALA A 417 17.55 12.44 -7.69
C ALA A 417 16.93 13.83 -7.49
N PRO A 418 15.62 14.01 -7.80
CA PRO A 418 14.94 15.29 -7.64
C PRO A 418 14.39 15.46 -6.23
N LEU A 419 14.26 16.72 -5.82
CA LEU A 419 13.68 17.18 -4.58
C LEU A 419 12.48 18.10 -4.89
N LEU A 420 11.30 17.82 -4.35
CA LEU A 420 10.13 18.67 -4.55
C LEU A 420 10.03 19.63 -3.37
N TRP A 421 10.26 20.92 -3.60
CA TRP A 421 10.19 21.94 -2.56
C TRP A 421 8.80 22.56 -2.53
N ILE A 422 8.11 22.39 -1.40
CA ILE A 422 6.78 22.95 -1.16
C ILE A 422 6.89 24.10 -0.18
N VAL A 423 6.41 25.26 -0.60
CA VAL A 423 6.45 26.50 0.17
C VAL A 423 5.09 27.20 0.11
N ASP A 424 4.87 28.21 0.94
CA ASP A 424 3.62 28.97 0.93
C ASP A 424 3.29 29.55 -0.46
N GLY A 425 2.19 29.07 -1.03
CA GLY A 425 1.64 29.49 -2.32
C GLY A 425 2.34 28.92 -3.55
N HIS A 426 3.41 28.15 -3.40
CA HIS A 426 4.31 27.83 -4.51
C HIS A 426 5.00 26.47 -4.37
N ALA A 427 5.55 25.98 -5.48
CA ALA A 427 6.40 24.81 -5.51
C ALA A 427 7.50 25.01 -6.56
N PHE A 428 8.71 24.58 -6.22
CA PHE A 428 9.86 24.60 -7.13
C PHE A 428 10.67 23.32 -7.00
N LEU A 429 11.62 23.14 -7.91
CA LEU A 429 12.41 21.92 -8.01
C LEU A 429 13.78 22.14 -7.37
N GLY A 430 14.19 21.20 -6.54
CA GLY A 430 15.58 20.99 -6.18
C GLY A 430 16.12 19.70 -6.79
N TYR A 431 17.43 19.53 -6.78
CA TYR A 431 18.06 18.28 -7.19
C TYR A 431 19.38 18.09 -6.45
N TRP A 432 19.70 16.84 -6.15
CA TRP A 432 21.01 16.50 -5.64
C TRP A 432 22.05 16.63 -6.74
N ARG A 433 23.18 17.28 -6.44
CA ARG A 433 24.35 17.41 -7.34
C ARG A 433 25.34 16.25 -7.21
N GLU A 434 25.14 15.42 -6.19
CA GLU A 434 25.86 14.17 -5.92
C GLU A 434 24.86 13.07 -5.57
N GLU A 435 25.26 11.80 -5.62
CA GLU A 435 24.35 10.69 -5.32
C GLU A 435 24.06 10.60 -3.80
N MET A 436 22.96 11.24 -3.37
CA MET A 436 22.57 11.35 -1.95
C MET A 436 21.06 11.16 -1.78
N THR A 437 20.64 11.05 -0.51
CA THR A 437 19.23 11.08 -0.09
C THR A 437 19.09 11.79 1.25
N LEU A 438 17.91 12.36 1.51
CA LEU A 438 17.50 12.72 2.87
C LEU A 438 17.33 11.49 3.77
N PRO A 439 17.29 11.66 5.11
CA PRO A 439 17.01 10.55 6.05
C PRO A 439 15.61 9.94 5.89
N THR A 440 14.62 10.74 5.49
CA THR A 440 13.21 10.37 5.30
C THR A 440 12.70 10.88 3.95
N ALA A 441 11.63 10.27 3.43
CA ALA A 441 11.07 10.60 2.11
C ALA A 441 10.54 12.04 2.02
N ALA A 442 10.11 12.62 3.14
CA ALA A 442 9.86 14.05 3.26
C ALA A 442 10.49 14.60 4.54
N SER A 443 10.90 15.88 4.50
CA SER A 443 11.46 16.60 5.66
C SER A 443 10.85 18.00 5.78
N GLU A 444 10.58 18.41 7.01
CA GLU A 444 10.16 19.76 7.39
C GLU A 444 11.34 20.56 8.01
N ASP A 445 12.55 19.98 8.08
CA ASP A 445 13.74 20.65 8.63
C ASP A 445 14.33 21.66 7.62
N ALA A 446 13.68 22.82 7.54
CA ALA A 446 14.07 23.90 6.64
C ALA A 446 15.53 24.34 6.83
N LEU A 447 16.05 24.33 8.07
CA LEU A 447 17.40 24.81 8.37
C LEU A 447 18.46 23.85 7.81
N GLU A 448 18.28 22.54 8.01
CA GLU A 448 19.16 21.52 7.44
C GLU A 448 19.15 21.60 5.90
N LEU A 449 17.96 21.67 5.30
CA LEU A 449 17.77 21.73 3.86
C LEU A 449 18.44 22.98 3.24
N VAL A 450 18.26 24.14 3.85
CA VAL A 450 18.91 25.40 3.45
C VAL A 450 20.43 25.28 3.54
N SER A 451 20.96 24.65 4.61
CA SER A 451 22.40 24.42 4.75
C SER A 451 22.95 23.55 3.61
N LEU A 452 22.21 22.52 3.18
CA LEU A 452 22.60 21.67 2.06
C LEU A 452 22.62 22.43 0.72
N VAL A 453 21.71 23.37 0.50
CA VAL A 453 21.75 24.29 -0.66
C VAL A 453 22.98 25.19 -0.57
N GLN A 454 23.20 25.87 0.56
CA GLN A 454 24.32 26.81 0.75
C GLN A 454 25.70 26.14 0.61
N ARG A 455 25.80 24.86 0.98
CA ARG A 455 27.02 24.06 0.82
C ARG A 455 27.19 23.50 -0.60
N GLY A 456 26.21 23.70 -1.47
CA GLY A 456 26.26 23.32 -2.89
C GLY A 456 25.95 21.85 -3.16
N PHE A 457 25.37 21.11 -2.21
CA PHE A 457 24.93 19.73 -2.44
C PHE A 457 23.60 19.66 -3.19
N ILE A 458 22.76 20.68 -3.01
CA ILE A 458 21.46 20.80 -3.68
C ILE A 458 21.49 22.00 -4.63
N GLY A 459 21.12 21.76 -5.89
CA GLY A 459 20.80 22.82 -6.86
C GLY A 459 19.30 23.09 -6.90
N LEU A 460 18.90 24.31 -7.28
CA LEU A 460 17.49 24.74 -7.35
C LEU A 460 17.08 25.15 -8.77
N VAL A 461 15.79 25.02 -9.07
CA VAL A 461 15.17 25.42 -10.35
C VAL A 461 13.76 25.96 -10.10
N GLU A 462 13.56 27.23 -10.42
CA GLU A 462 12.25 27.88 -10.54
C GLU A 462 11.55 27.37 -11.80
N THR A 463 10.66 26.40 -11.65
CA THR A 463 10.06 25.72 -12.81
C THR A 463 8.98 26.54 -13.51
N THR A 464 8.40 27.55 -12.84
CA THR A 464 7.36 28.39 -13.47
C THR A 464 7.90 29.27 -14.57
N ILE A 465 9.20 29.63 -14.53
CA ILE A 465 9.81 30.41 -15.61
C ILE A 465 9.83 29.66 -16.95
N LEU A 466 9.68 28.32 -16.91
CA LEU A 466 9.62 27.46 -18.09
C LEU A 466 8.26 27.57 -18.82
N THR A 467 7.26 28.20 -18.21
CA THR A 467 5.92 28.41 -18.79
C THR A 467 5.80 29.72 -19.58
N GLY A 468 6.92 30.40 -19.80
CA GLY A 468 7.02 31.61 -20.62
C GLY A 468 7.83 31.40 -21.90
N SER A 469 7.84 32.42 -22.76
CA SER A 469 8.66 32.43 -23.99
C SER A 469 9.96 33.23 -23.84
N HIS A 470 10.42 33.44 -22.61
CA HIS A 470 11.60 34.24 -22.33
C HIS A 470 12.87 33.36 -22.38
N PRO A 471 14.01 33.91 -22.84
CA PRO A 471 15.28 33.21 -22.74
C PRO A 471 15.61 32.87 -21.29
N ILE A 472 15.99 31.61 -21.04
CA ILE A 472 16.41 31.16 -19.71
C ILE A 472 17.95 31.10 -19.63
N THR A 473 18.48 31.29 -18.42
CA THR A 473 19.90 31.10 -18.10
C THR A 473 20.05 30.31 -16.81
N PRO A 474 21.20 29.65 -16.57
CA PRO A 474 21.40 28.88 -15.32
C PRO A 474 21.27 29.73 -14.04
N ALA A 475 21.62 31.02 -14.10
CA ALA A 475 21.46 31.94 -12.98
C ALA A 475 19.97 32.27 -12.74
N LEU A 476 19.23 32.51 -13.82
CA LEU A 476 17.81 32.88 -13.74
C LEU A 476 16.93 31.73 -13.21
N LEU A 477 17.31 30.47 -13.49
CA LEU A 477 16.61 29.31 -12.92
C LEU A 477 16.72 29.25 -11.39
N ARG A 478 17.78 29.81 -10.79
CA ARG A 478 18.03 29.71 -9.35
C ARG A 478 17.60 30.94 -8.55
N SER A 479 17.47 32.09 -9.22
CA SER A 479 17.46 33.39 -8.53
C SER A 479 16.29 33.60 -7.57
N SER A 480 15.06 33.22 -7.94
CA SER A 480 13.90 33.42 -7.04
C SER A 480 13.93 32.43 -5.87
N PRO A 481 14.12 31.11 -6.07
CA PRO A 481 14.24 30.18 -4.96
C PRO A 481 15.33 30.55 -3.95
N GLU A 482 16.51 30.96 -4.43
CA GLU A 482 17.62 31.39 -3.58
C GLU A 482 17.27 32.66 -2.78
N ALA A 483 16.81 33.72 -3.43
CA ALA A 483 16.50 34.99 -2.76
C ALA A 483 15.30 34.86 -1.78
N ASP A 484 14.23 34.20 -2.22
CA ASP A 484 12.94 34.22 -1.53
C ASP A 484 12.84 33.21 -0.39
N TYR A 485 13.58 32.09 -0.45
CA TYR A 485 13.46 30.98 0.52
C TYR A 485 14.77 30.58 1.18
N ILE A 486 15.92 30.72 0.51
CA ILE A 486 17.23 30.35 1.10
C ILE A 486 17.82 31.52 1.88
N GLU A 487 17.79 32.73 1.34
CA GLU A 487 18.36 33.93 1.97
C GLU A 487 17.45 34.56 3.04
N THR A 488 16.14 34.67 2.78
CA THR A 488 15.25 35.50 3.62
C THR A 488 13.91 34.90 4.04
N GLY A 489 13.49 33.74 3.52
CA GLY A 489 12.14 33.17 3.76
C GLY A 489 12.11 31.67 4.09
N GLN A 490 13.06 31.21 4.91
CA GLN A 490 13.20 29.80 5.28
C GLN A 490 11.98 29.29 6.07
N ASP A 491 11.29 30.18 6.78
CA ASP A 491 10.06 29.92 7.54
C ASP A 491 8.84 29.59 6.67
N LYS A 492 8.89 29.91 5.37
CA LYS A 492 7.83 29.60 4.40
C LYS A 492 7.97 28.20 3.79
N ILE A 493 9.08 27.50 4.08
CA ILE A 493 9.30 26.14 3.59
C ILE A 493 8.41 25.20 4.40
N GLN A 494 7.42 24.61 3.73
CA GLN A 494 6.51 23.69 4.37
C GLN A 494 7.12 22.30 4.47
N ALA A 495 7.66 21.78 3.36
CA ALA A 495 8.35 20.50 3.32
C ALA A 495 9.16 20.34 2.03
N VAL A 496 10.14 19.45 2.06
CA VAL A 496 10.86 18.97 0.88
C VAL A 496 10.69 17.46 0.76
N THR A 497 10.23 17.00 -0.41
CA THR A 497 10.08 15.58 -0.74
C THR A 497 11.30 15.09 -1.51
N ASP A 498 12.02 14.11 -0.98
CA ASP A 498 13.09 13.42 -1.70
C ASP A 498 12.53 12.22 -2.46
N VAL A 499 12.47 12.34 -3.78
CA VAL A 499 11.84 11.33 -4.63
C VAL A 499 12.62 10.02 -4.60
N ARG A 500 13.96 10.07 -4.56
CA ARG A 500 14.79 8.87 -4.51
C ARG A 500 14.59 8.14 -3.18
N ARG A 501 14.54 8.89 -2.06
CA ARG A 501 14.24 8.30 -0.75
C ARG A 501 12.83 7.70 -0.72
N ALA A 502 11.84 8.38 -1.30
CA ALA A 502 10.49 7.86 -1.43
C ALA A 502 10.43 6.53 -2.21
N ARG A 503 11.22 6.37 -3.29
CA ARG A 503 11.33 5.07 -3.99
C ARG A 503 11.88 3.97 -3.09
N LEU A 504 12.92 4.27 -2.29
CA LEU A 504 13.50 3.32 -1.34
C LEU A 504 12.50 2.92 -0.24
N ASP A 505 11.59 3.83 0.11
CA ASP A 505 10.51 3.62 1.07
C ASP A 505 9.26 2.93 0.45
N GLY A 506 9.33 2.55 -0.83
CA GLY A 506 8.25 1.81 -1.51
C GLY A 506 7.15 2.69 -2.11
N ILE A 507 7.36 4.01 -2.23
CA ILE A 507 6.45 4.92 -2.92
C ILE A 507 6.84 4.99 -4.39
N TYR A 508 6.14 4.22 -5.21
CA TYR A 508 6.36 4.11 -6.65
C TYR A 508 5.53 5.12 -7.46
N PRO A 509 5.97 5.47 -8.68
CA PRO A 509 5.21 6.30 -9.60
C PRO A 509 3.81 5.73 -9.87
N LEU A 510 2.83 6.63 -10.00
CA LEU A 510 1.52 6.29 -10.54
C LEU A 510 1.68 5.77 -11.99
N PRO A 511 0.87 4.80 -12.43
CA PRO A 511 0.97 4.26 -13.78
C PRO A 511 0.80 5.33 -14.87
N ALA A 512 1.73 5.34 -15.82
CA ALA A 512 1.64 6.17 -17.02
C ALA A 512 0.67 5.50 -18.01
N ARG A 513 -0.64 5.81 -17.91
CA ARG A 513 -1.64 5.36 -18.88
C ARG A 513 -1.80 6.43 -19.95
N THR A 514 -1.43 6.10 -21.19
CA THR A 514 -1.73 6.93 -22.36
C THR A 514 -3.09 6.52 -22.90
N THR A 515 -4.05 7.46 -22.95
CA THR A 515 -5.30 7.21 -23.68
C THR A 515 -4.99 7.13 -25.17
N ASN A 516 -5.26 5.97 -25.79
CA ASN A 516 -5.16 5.84 -27.24
C ASN A 516 -6.25 6.70 -27.92
N GLU A 517 -6.15 6.96 -29.24
CA GLU A 517 -7.12 7.78 -30.01
C GLU A 517 -8.59 7.29 -29.91
N THR A 518 -8.81 6.08 -29.41
CA THR A 518 -10.12 5.47 -29.14
C THR A 518 -10.64 5.67 -27.72
N GLY A 519 -9.92 6.39 -26.84
CA GLY A 519 -10.38 6.75 -25.49
C GLY A 519 -10.25 5.65 -24.43
N HIS A 520 -9.63 4.51 -24.74
CA HIS A 520 -9.32 3.48 -23.74
C HIS A 520 -7.88 3.64 -23.21
N SER A 521 -7.73 3.46 -21.90
CA SER A 521 -6.46 3.49 -21.16
C SER A 521 -5.72 2.17 -21.18
#